data_AF-A0A5C1YHC3-F1
#
_entry.id   AF-A0A5C1YHC3-F1
#
_cell.length_a   1.000
_cell.length_b   1.000
_cell.length_c   1.000
_cell.angle_alpha   90.00
_cell.angle_beta   90.00
_cell.angle_gamma   90.00
#
_symmetry.space_group_name_H-M   'P 1'
#
loop_
_entity.id
_entity.type
_entity.pdbx_description
1 polymer ?
#
loop_
_entity_poly.entity_id
_entity_poly.type
_entity_poly.pdbx_seq_one_letter_code
_entity_poly.pdbx_strand_id
1 'polypeptide(L)'
;MSNTKKPELAAYAEKAITPVMRDYIAWLEKETGYKVDPVSVQLSSMLRPAFQKSPGNQNRIADAAERAAARRSARAAKAAEPMSEKPAPKAVRSRKPATPKAGA
;
A
#
# COMPACT_ATOMS: atom_id res chain seq x y z
N MET A 1 14.72 -30.55 -21.08
CA MET A 1 13.27 -30.78 -21.20
C MET A 1 12.60 -30.18 -19.97
N SER A 2 11.98 -29.00 -20.10
CA SER A 2 11.30 -28.35 -18.97
C SER A 2 9.91 -28.94 -18.83
N ASN A 3 9.70 -29.73 -17.78
CA ASN A 3 8.44 -30.40 -17.49
C ASN A 3 7.48 -29.41 -16.82
N THR A 4 7.07 -28.36 -17.54
CA THR A 4 6.08 -27.40 -17.08
C THR A 4 4.68 -28.01 -17.25
N LYS A 5 4.29 -28.90 -16.33
CA LYS A 5 2.88 -29.25 -16.14
C LYS A 5 2.12 -27.94 -15.92
N LYS A 6 1.32 -27.51 -16.90
CA LYS A 6 0.41 -26.38 -16.74
C LYS A 6 -0.48 -26.68 -15.52
N PRO A 7 -0.58 -25.78 -14.54
CA PRO A 7 -1.51 -25.97 -13.45
C PRO A 7 -2.91 -26.07 -14.05
N GLU A 8 -3.59 -27.19 -13.80
CA GLU A 8 -4.94 -27.43 -14.30
C GLU A 8 -5.91 -26.52 -13.54
N LEU A 9 -6.40 -25.47 -14.18
CA LEU A 9 -7.26 -24.44 -13.58
C LEU A 9 -8.52 -25.01 -12.91
N ALA A 10 -9.04 -26.13 -13.43
CA ALA A 10 -10.21 -26.83 -12.88
C ALA A 10 -9.96 -27.39 -11.46
N ALA A 11 -8.76 -27.89 -11.18
CA ALA A 11 -8.39 -28.44 -9.87
C ALA A 11 -8.33 -27.39 -8.74
N TYR A 12 -8.48 -26.10 -9.07
CA TYR A 12 -8.45 -25.00 -8.12
C TYR A 12 -9.85 -24.47 -7.76
N ALA A 13 -10.86 -24.73 -8.59
CA ALA A 13 -12.25 -24.40 -8.26
C ALA A 13 -12.75 -25.17 -7.03
N GLU A 14 -12.20 -26.36 -6.79
CA GLU A 14 -12.54 -27.22 -5.66
C GLU A 14 -11.67 -27.00 -4.42
N LYS A 15 -10.62 -26.16 -4.48
CA LYS A 15 -9.80 -25.89 -3.29
C LYS A 15 -10.58 -25.04 -2.30
N ALA A 16 -10.82 -25.61 -1.13
CA ALA A 16 -11.53 -24.96 -0.04
C ALA A 16 -10.89 -23.61 0.32
N ILE A 17 -11.73 -22.58 0.37
CA ILE A 17 -11.37 -21.24 0.85
C ILE A 17 -10.82 -21.38 2.26
N THR A 18 -9.56 -20.96 2.46
CA THR A 18 -8.94 -21.01 3.78
C THR A 18 -9.55 -19.95 4.72
N PRO A 19 -9.48 -20.12 6.05
CA PRO A 19 -9.98 -19.11 6.99
C PRO A 19 -9.38 -17.73 6.76
N VAL A 20 -8.08 -17.66 6.47
CA VAL A 20 -7.37 -16.42 6.17
C VAL A 20 -7.93 -15.71 4.95
N MET A 21 -8.32 -16.45 3.92
CA MET A 21 -8.94 -15.85 2.73
C MET A 21 -10.34 -15.33 3.01
N ARG A 22 -11.11 -16.01 3.87
CA ARG A 22 -12.42 -15.53 4.31
C ARG A 22 -12.31 -14.21 5.07
N ASP A 23 -11.35 -14.12 5.99
CA ASP A 23 -11.11 -12.89 6.76
C ASP A 23 -10.66 -11.75 5.84
N TYR A 24 -9.82 -12.05 4.86
CA TYR A 24 -9.38 -11.06 3.87
C TYR A 24 -10.53 -10.57 2.97
N ILE A 25 -11.42 -11.47 2.55
CA ILE A 25 -12.65 -11.11 1.81
C ILE A 25 -13.50 -10.18 2.65
N ALA A 26 -13.79 -10.54 3.91
CA ALA A 26 -14.59 -9.71 4.81
C ALA A 26 -13.96 -8.32 5.04
N TRP A 27 -12.63 -8.26 5.14
CA TRP A 27 -11.90 -6.99 5.23
C TRP A 27 -12.04 -6.16 3.95
N LEU A 28 -11.90 -6.76 2.77
CA LEU A 28 -12.07 -6.06 1.49
C LEU A 28 -13.48 -5.53 1.30
N GLU A 29 -14.50 -6.29 1.68
CA GLU A 29 -15.89 -5.83 1.64
C GLU A 29 -16.11 -4.61 2.54
N LYS A 30 -15.49 -4.60 3.73
CA LYS A 30 -15.57 -3.45 4.65
C LYS A 30 -14.88 -2.20 4.12
N GLU A 31 -13.70 -2.34 3.51
CA GLU A 31 -12.91 -1.19 3.03
C GLU A 31 -13.45 -0.62 1.71
N THR A 32 -13.96 -1.47 0.82
CA THR A 32 -14.36 -1.06 -0.53
C THR A 32 -15.88 -0.95 -0.70
N GLY A 33 -16.67 -1.59 0.16
CA GLY A 33 -18.13 -1.69 0.04
C GLY A 33 -18.60 -2.68 -1.04
N TYR A 34 -17.69 -3.32 -1.76
CA TYR A 34 -18.02 -4.28 -2.82
C TYR A 34 -17.93 -5.71 -2.31
N LYS A 35 -18.89 -6.54 -2.71
CA LYS A 35 -18.81 -7.99 -2.48
C LYS A 35 -17.69 -8.58 -3.32
N VAL A 36 -16.80 -9.33 -2.67
CA VAL A 36 -15.63 -9.91 -3.33
C VAL A 36 -15.83 -11.41 -3.53
N ASP A 37 -15.68 -11.86 -4.77
CA ASP A 37 -15.73 -13.28 -5.11
C ASP A 37 -14.52 -14.03 -4.51
N PRO A 38 -14.75 -15.08 -3.71
CA PRO A 38 -13.67 -15.84 -3.10
C PRO A 38 -12.71 -16.51 -4.09
N VAL A 39 -13.20 -16.94 -5.25
CA VAL A 39 -12.36 -17.59 -6.28
C VAL A 39 -11.36 -16.59 -6.85
N SER A 40 -11.81 -15.35 -7.07
CA SER A 40 -10.96 -14.25 -7.50
C SER A 40 -9.83 -13.95 -6.48
N VAL A 41 -10.13 -14.01 -5.18
CA VAL A 41 -9.12 -13.82 -4.11
C VAL A 41 -8.09 -14.96 -4.11
N GLN A 42 -8.55 -16.21 -4.22
CA GLN A 42 -7.68 -17.38 -4.34
C GLN A 42 -6.76 -17.27 -5.55
N LEU A 43 -7.31 -16.97 -6.74
CA LEU A 43 -6.54 -16.78 -7.97
C LEU A 43 -5.48 -15.68 -7.82
N SER A 44 -5.87 -14.52 -7.27
CA SER A 44 -4.93 -13.42 -7.06
C SER A 44 -3.78 -13.81 -6.14
N SER A 45 -4.07 -14.56 -5.07
CA SER A 45 -3.08 -14.98 -4.08
C SER A 45 -2.03 -15.91 -4.69
N MET A 46 -2.46 -16.81 -5.58
CA MET A 46 -1.56 -17.77 -6.24
C MET A 46 -0.75 -17.13 -7.38
N LEU A 47 -1.34 -16.20 -8.12
CA LEU A 47 -0.67 -15.54 -9.23
C LEU A 47 0.24 -14.39 -8.79
N ARG A 48 0.02 -13.83 -7.59
CA ARG A 48 0.79 -12.69 -7.06
C ARG A 48 2.31 -12.93 -7.05
N PRO A 49 2.85 -14.07 -6.58
CA PRO A 49 4.30 -14.31 -6.62
C PRO A 49 4.87 -14.36 -8.04
N ALA A 50 4.12 -14.95 -8.98
CA ALA A 50 4.52 -15.01 -10.39
C ALA A 50 4.48 -13.62 -11.04
N PHE A 51 3.43 -12.84 -10.77
CA PHE A 51 3.31 -11.46 -11.20
C PHE A 51 4.45 -10.59 -10.65
N GLN A 52 4.77 -10.72 -9.36
CA GLN A 52 5.86 -9.98 -8.73
C GLN A 52 7.19 -10.19 -9.46
N LYS A 53 7.47 -11.42 -9.89
CA LYS A 53 8.68 -11.79 -10.63
C LYS A 53 8.59 -11.56 -12.15
N SER A 54 7.44 -11.15 -12.66
CA SER A 54 7.26 -10.98 -14.10
C SER A 54 8.18 -9.86 -14.62
N PRO A 55 8.76 -9.99 -15.83
CA PRO A 55 9.66 -8.98 -16.40
C PRO A 55 9.01 -7.59 -16.47
N GLY A 56 7.74 -7.52 -16.85
CA GLY A 56 7.00 -6.26 -16.92
C GLY A 56 6.83 -5.59 -15.55
N ASN A 57 6.60 -6.35 -14.49
CA ASN A 57 6.51 -5.78 -13.14
C ASN A 57 7.88 -5.39 -12.59
N GLN A 58 8.92 -6.18 -12.85
CA GLN A 58 10.29 -5.87 -12.44
C GLN A 58 10.81 -4.58 -13.11
N ASN A 59 10.52 -4.38 -14.39
CA ASN A 59 10.86 -3.13 -15.09
C ASN A 59 10.16 -1.93 -14.44
N ARG A 60 8.87 -2.03 -14.15
CA ARG A 60 8.14 -0.94 -13.46
C ARG A 60 8.70 -0.64 -12.07
N ILE A 61 9.17 -1.67 -11.34
CA ILE A 61 9.82 -1.48 -10.04
C ILE A 61 11.16 -0.76 -10.21
N ALA A 62 11.96 -1.12 -11.21
CA ALA A 62 13.21 -0.43 -11.53
C ALA A 62 12.96 1.04 -11.90
N ASP A 63 11.99 1.31 -12.78
CA ASP A 63 11.60 2.68 -13.16
C ASP A 63 11.08 3.49 -11.95
N ALA A 64 10.39 2.84 -11.01
CA ALA A 64 9.93 3.49 -9.79
C ALA A 64 11.09 3.79 -8.83
N ALA A 65 12.07 2.88 -8.72
CA ALA A 65 13.27 3.08 -7.92
C ALA A 65 14.13 4.22 -8.47
N GLU A 66 14.31 4.32 -9.80
CA GLU A 66 15.03 5.41 -10.45
C GLU A 66 14.34 6.77 -10.20
N ARG A 67 13.02 6.82 -10.40
CA ARG A 67 12.22 8.03 -10.08
C ARG A 67 12.30 8.41 -8.60
N ALA A 68 12.34 7.44 -7.70
CA ALA A 68 12.49 7.68 -6.27
C ALA A 68 13.89 8.20 -5.91
N ALA A 69 14.94 7.67 -6.56
CA ALA A 69 16.32 8.15 -6.40
C ALA A 69 16.48 9.59 -6.89
N ALA A 70 15.92 9.93 -8.06
CA ALA A 70 15.90 11.30 -8.59
C ALA A 70 15.14 12.28 -7.67
N ARG A 71 14.03 11.84 -7.06
CA ARG A 71 13.31 12.65 -6.06
C ARG A 71 14.11 12.84 -4.77
N ARG A 72 14.86 11.83 -4.33
CA ARG A 72 15.71 11.92 -3.13
C ARG A 72 16.89 12.86 -3.36
N SER A 73 17.56 12.80 -4.50
CA SER A 73 18.65 13.73 -4.84
C SER A 73 18.16 15.17 -5.00
N ALA A 74 17.01 15.38 -5.64
CA ALA A 74 16.40 16.71 -5.74
C ALA A 74 15.98 17.27 -4.36
N ARG A 75 15.51 16.41 -3.46
CA ARG A 75 15.15 16.81 -2.08
C ARG A 75 16.39 17.09 -1.23
N ALA A 76 17.48 16.35 -1.43
CA ALA A 76 18.77 16.60 -0.78
C ALA A 76 19.40 17.92 -1.27
N ALA A 77 19.31 18.22 -2.57
CA ALA A 77 19.77 19.50 -3.13
C ALA A 77 18.98 20.70 -2.57
N LYS A 78 17.65 20.58 -2.45
CA LYS A 78 16.82 21.61 -1.80
C LYS A 78 17.05 21.73 -0.28
N ALA A 79 17.47 20.67 0.40
CA ALA A 79 17.82 20.71 1.82
C ALA A 79 19.20 21.34 2.07
N ALA A 80 20.05 21.42 1.05
CA ALA A 80 21.36 22.06 1.09
C ALA A 80 21.33 23.54 0.64
N GLU A 81 20.19 24.06 0.15
CA GLU A 81 20.01 25.51 0.04
C GLU A 81 20.03 26.08 1.48
N PRO A 82 20.97 26.97 1.81
CA PRO A 82 20.99 27.58 3.12
C PRO A 82 19.67 28.30 3.31
N MET A 83 18.92 27.90 4.35
CA MET A 83 17.79 28.66 4.84
C MET A 83 18.27 30.08 5.16
N SER A 84 18.13 30.99 4.21
CA SER A 84 18.22 32.42 4.46
C SER A 84 17.12 32.75 5.46
N GLU A 85 17.58 33.06 6.67
CA GLU A 85 16.90 33.73 7.77
C GLU A 85 15.40 33.46 7.90
N LYS A 86 15.08 32.54 8.81
CA LYS A 86 13.77 32.49 9.46
C LYS A 86 13.70 33.73 10.39
N PRO A 87 12.88 34.76 10.15
CA PRO A 87 12.65 35.77 11.16
C PRO A 87 11.98 35.10 12.38
N ALA A 88 12.49 35.45 13.57
CA ALA A 88 12.17 34.83 14.85
C ALA A 88 10.65 34.65 15.09
N PRO A 89 10.22 33.52 15.69
CA PRO A 89 8.82 33.34 16.04
C PRO A 89 8.41 34.34 17.12
N LYS A 90 7.52 35.28 16.77
CA LYS A 90 6.84 36.14 17.74
C LYS A 90 6.07 35.26 18.73
N ALA A 91 6.37 35.45 20.02
CA ALA A 91 5.73 34.78 21.14
C ALA A 91 4.20 34.83 21.04
N VAL A 92 3.58 33.67 20.76
CA VAL A 92 2.12 33.52 20.84
C VAL A 92 1.76 33.31 22.31
N ARG A 93 1.31 34.42 22.89
CA ARG A 93 0.66 34.59 24.18
C ARG A 93 -0.28 33.42 24.51
N SER A 94 -0.02 32.76 25.64
CA SER A 94 -0.85 31.72 26.25
C SER A 94 -2.30 32.19 26.40
N ARG A 95 -3.25 31.42 25.86
CA ARG A 95 -4.67 31.51 26.21
C ARG A 95 -5.03 30.31 27.08
N LYS A 96 -5.56 30.63 28.27
CA LYS A 96 -6.04 29.72 29.32
C LYS A 96 -6.97 28.62 28.78
N PRO A 97 -6.98 27.43 29.41
CA PRO A 97 -8.00 26.42 29.13
C PRO A 97 -9.37 26.91 29.63
N ALA A 98 -10.36 26.86 28.75
CA ALA A 98 -11.76 27.04 29.12
C ALA A 98 -12.33 25.68 29.57
N THR A 99 -12.76 25.61 30.82
CA THR A 99 -13.51 24.51 31.42
C THR A 99 -14.85 24.30 30.67
N PRO A 100 -15.25 23.06 30.35
CA PRO A 100 -16.62 22.80 29.95
C PRO A 100 -17.52 22.84 31.20
N LYS A 101 -18.48 23.76 31.21
CA LYS A 101 -19.56 23.79 32.19
C LYS A 101 -20.56 22.69 31.81
N ALA A 102 -20.61 21.64 32.62
CA ALA A 102 -21.70 20.67 32.64
C ALA A 102 -22.95 21.33 33.25
N GLY A 103 -24.12 20.95 32.72
CA GLY A 103 -25.44 21.32 33.23
C GLY A 103 -26.41 21.55 32.08
N ALA A 104 -27.65 21.10 32.11
CA ALA A 104 -28.41 20.24 33.00
C ALA A 104 -29.64 19.81 32.18
#